data_AF-A0A1C0VU87-F1
#
_entry.id   AF-A0A1C0VU87-F1
#
_cell.length_a   1.000
_cell.length_b   1.000
_cell.length_c   1.000
_cell.angle_alpha   90.00
_cell.angle_beta   90.00
_cell.angle_gamma   90.00
#
_symmetry.space_group_name_H-M   'P 1'
#
loop_
_entity.id
_entity.type
_entity.pdbx_description
1 polymer ?
#
loop_
_entity_poly.entity_id
_entity_poly.type
_entity_poly.pdbx_seq_one_letter_code
_entity_poly.pdbx_strand_id
1 'polypeptide(L)' 'MPTAAQLETLYRVGYQLTYFMLQPIHLICVDRRTRNVYILAGYNEELEFQILPNGEFSDEPS' A
#
# COMPACT_ATOMS: atom_id res chain seq x y z
N MET A 1 6.43 12.82 0.84
CA MET A 1 7.23 11.82 1.57
C MET A 1 6.31 11.09 2.53
N PRO A 2 6.38 9.75 2.59
CA PRO A 2 5.63 8.96 3.57
C PRO A 2 6.17 9.21 4.99
N THR A 3 5.34 8.99 5.99
CA THR A 3 5.73 9.00 7.42
C THR A 3 6.45 7.70 7.78
N ALA A 4 7.13 7.68 8.93
CA ALA A 4 7.75 6.45 9.45
C ALA A 4 6.71 5.34 9.69
N ALA A 5 5.53 5.69 10.22
CA ALA A 5 4.43 4.75 10.42
C ALA A 5 3.94 4.15 9.09
N GLN A 6 3.83 4.98 8.04
CA GLN A 6 3.49 4.50 6.70
C GLN A 6 4.54 3.54 6.13
N LEU A 7 5.83 3.83 6.32
CA LEU A 7 6.91 2.97 5.84
C LEU A 7 6.95 1.61 6.55
N GLU A 8 6.67 1.60 7.86
CA GLU A 8 6.59 0.35 8.62
C GLU A 8 5.43 -0.53 8.13
N THR A 9 4.24 0.03 7.97
CA THR A 9 3.08 -0.69 7.41
C THR A 9 3.34 -1.14 5.98
N LEU A 10 3.94 -0.28 5.15
CA LEU A 10 4.28 -0.60 3.76
C LEU A 10 5.22 -1.81 3.67
N TYR A 11 6.23 -1.90 4.54
CA TYR A 11 7.13 -3.05 4.56
C TYR A 11 6.37 -4.35 4.88
N ARG A 12 5.49 -4.33 5.89
CA ARG A 12 4.70 -5.50 6.30
C ARG A 12 3.76 -5.96 5.17
N VAL A 13 3.04 -5.02 4.57
CA VAL A 13 2.11 -5.30 3.46
C VAL A 13 2.87 -5.78 2.24
N GLY A 14 3.96 -5.12 1.86
CA GLY A 14 4.78 -5.50 0.71
C GLY A 14 5.38 -6.89 0.85
N TYR A 15 5.87 -7.24 2.05
CA TYR A 15 6.33 -8.59 2.36
C TYR A 15 5.19 -9.61 2.24
N GLN A 16 4.01 -9.31 2.77
CA GLN A 16 2.86 -10.21 2.66
C GLN A 16 2.44 -10.46 1.20
N LEU A 17 2.33 -9.39 0.41
CA LEU A 17 1.97 -9.48 -1.00
C LEU A 17 2.99 -10.28 -1.80
N THR A 18 4.28 -9.98 -1.66
CA THR A 18 5.32 -10.56 -2.52
C THR A 18 5.77 -11.94 -2.06
N TYR A 19 5.91 -12.17 -0.75
CA TYR A 19 6.48 -13.40 -0.22
C TYR A 19 5.43 -14.48 0.06
N PHE A 20 4.30 -14.11 0.67
CA PHE A 20 3.26 -15.09 1.03
C PHE A 20 2.21 -15.26 -0.05
N MET A 21 1.75 -14.15 -0.66
CA MET A 21 0.66 -14.20 -1.63
C MET A 21 1.14 -14.32 -3.09
N LEU A 22 2.45 -14.14 -3.32
CA LEU A 22 3.07 -14.15 -4.64
C LEU A 22 2.37 -13.19 -5.63
N GLN A 23 1.91 -12.04 -5.15
CA GLN A 23 1.27 -11.00 -5.95
C GLN A 23 2.30 -9.94 -6.35
N PRO A 24 2.34 -9.52 -7.63
CA PRO A 24 3.17 -8.42 -8.06
C PRO A 24 2.67 -7.09 -7.48
N ILE A 25 3.59 -6.16 -7.25
CA ILE A 25 3.29 -4.77 -6.90
C ILE A 25 3.63 -3.90 -8.11
N HIS A 26 2.66 -3.14 -8.60
CA HIS A 26 2.79 -2.30 -9.80
C HIS A 26 3.05 -0.84 -9.47
N LEU A 27 2.45 -0.35 -8.40
CA LEU A 27 2.56 1.06 -7.98
C LEU A 27 2.66 1.17 -6.46
N ILE A 28 3.58 2.02 -6.02
CA ILE A 28 3.57 2.60 -4.67
C ILE A 28 3.74 4.10 -4.84
N CYS A 29 2.77 4.89 -4.38
CA CYS A 29 2.84 6.35 -4.48
C CYS A 29 2.28 7.05 -3.25
N VAL A 30 2.75 8.26 -2.97
CA VAL A 30 2.15 9.13 -1.95
C VAL A 30 1.20 10.09 -2.66
N ASP A 31 -0.09 10.02 -2.35
CA ASP A 31 -1.05 11.02 -2.84
C ASP A 31 -0.75 12.38 -2.21
N ARG A 32 -0.67 13.41 -3.05
CA ARG A 32 -0.35 14.77 -2.60
C ARG A 32 -1.52 15.44 -1.90
N ARG A 33 -2.76 15.01 -2.16
CA ARG A 33 -3.98 15.63 -1.61
C ARG A 33 -4.30 15.10 -0.20
N THR A 34 -4.28 13.79 -0.03
CA THR A 34 -4.61 13.10 1.24
C THR A 34 -3.39 12.76 2.09
N ARG A 35 -2.20 12.68 1.48
CA ARG A 35 -0.96 12.16 2.09
C ARG A 35 -0.99 10.65 2.38
N ASN A 36 -1.98 9.92 1.86
CA ASN A 36 -2.02 8.46 1.93
C ASN A 36 -0.94 7.85 1.02
N VAL A 37 -0.44 6.68 1.40
CA VAL A 37 0.36 5.83 0.50
C VAL A 37 -0.58 4.85 -0.17
N TYR A 38 -0.66 4.90 -1.50
CA TYR A 38 -1.41 3.95 -2.31
C TYR A 38 -0.51 2.81 -2.77
N ILE A 39 -1.07 1.60 -2.79
CA ILE A 39 -0.42 0.39 -3.28
C ILE A 39 -1.37 -0.25 -4.30
N LEU A 40 -0.90 -0.43 -5.53
CA LEU A 40 -1.57 -1.21 -6.56
C LEU A 40 -0.82 -2.52 -6.76
N ALA A 41 -1.51 -3.64 -6.63
CA ALA A 41 -0.95 -4.98 -6.69
C ALA A 41 -1.94 -5.96 -7.36
N GLY A 42 -1.50 -7.20 -7.52
CA GLY A 42 -2.30 -8.25 -8.14
C GLY A 42 -1.95 -8.46 -9.61
N TYR A 43 -2.24 -9.64 -10.15
CA TYR A 43 -1.84 -9.98 -11.53
C TYR A 43 -2.57 -9.13 -12.58
N ASN A 44 -3.76 -8.65 -12.26
CA ASN A 44 -4.61 -7.81 -13.10
C ASN A 44 -4.89 -6.45 -12.44
N GLU A 45 -4.00 -5.98 -11.55
CA GLU A 45 -4.15 -4.71 -10.81
C GLU A 45 -5.45 -4.65 -9.98
N GLU A 46 -5.94 -5.80 -9.52
CA GLU A 46 -7.21 -5.94 -8.82
C GLU A 46 -7.13 -5.64 -7.31
N LEU A 47 -5.92 -5.49 -6.76
CA LEU A 47 -5.70 -5.19 -5.36
C LEU A 47 -5.27 -3.73 -5.20
N GLU A 48 -6.12 -2.93 -4.56
CA GLU A 48 -5.85 -1.53 -4.24
C GLU A 48 -5.92 -1.33 -2.73
N PHE A 49 -4.89 -0.71 -2.17
CA PHE A 49 -4.80 -0.43 -0.74
C PHE A 49 -4.31 0.99 -0.50
N GLN A 50 -4.65 1.51 0.68
CA GLN A 50 -4.13 2.78 1.18
C GLN A 50 -3.58 2.66 2.60
N ILE A 51 -2.52 3.39 2.88
CA ILE A 51 -1.95 3.57 4.22
C ILE A 51 -2.06 5.03 4.60
N LEU A 52 -2.84 5.31 5.64
CA LEU A 52 -3.08 6.65 6.17
C LEU A 52 -1.79 7.21 6.81
N PRO A 53 -1.66 8.53 7.01
CA PRO A 53 -0.44 9.14 7.59
C PRO A 53 -0.03 8.61 8.97
N ASN A 54 -1.00 8.10 9.75
CA ASN A 54 -0.81 7.46 11.05
C ASN A 54 -0.34 6.00 10.95
N GLY A 55 -0.26 5.42 9.75
CA GLY A 55 0.13 4.04 9.50
C GLY A 55 -1.03 3.04 9.45
N GLU A 56 -2.28 3.48 9.64
CA GLU A 56 -3.44 2.60 9.49
C GLU A 56 -3.58 2.14 8.03
N PHE A 57 -3.85 0.85 7.87
CA PHE A 57 -4.07 0.20 6.58
C PHE A 57 -5.57 0.14 6.29
N SER A 58 -5.98 0.51 5.09
CA SER A 58 -7.35 0.43 4.63
C SER A 58 -7.38 -0.14 3.21
N ASP A 59 -8.29 -1.09 3.01
CA ASP A 59 -8.59 -1.79 1.77
C ASP A 59 -9.89 -1.28 1.12
N GLU A 60 -10.40 -0.11 1.55
CA GLU A 60 -11.71 0.33 1.09
C GLU A 60 -11.74 0.59 -0.43
N PRO A 61 -12.72 0.00 -1.14
CA PRO A 61 -12.97 0.33 -2.53
C PRO A 61 -13.55 1.75 -2.61
N SER A 62 -13.04 2.55 -3.54
CA SER A 62 -13.57 3.87 -3.89
C SER A 62 -15.01 3.80 -4.40
#